data_AF-A0A1M3QUE2-F1
#
_entry.id   AF-A0A1M3QUE2-F1
#
_cell.length_a   1.000
_cell.length_b   1.000
_cell.length_c   1.000
_cell.angle_alpha   90.00
_cell.angle_beta   90.00
_cell.angle_gamma   90.00
#
_symmetry.space_group_name_H-M   'P 1'
#
loop_
_entity.id
_entity.type
_entity.pdbx_description
1 polymer ?
#
loop_
_entity_poly.entity_id
_entity_poly.type
_entity_poly.pdbx_seq_one_letter_code
_entity_poly.pdbx_strand_id
1 'polypeptide(L)'
;MANLSPQADNKNTLDAETFLAALGITIFVVDELQLTLEEFITEEKFEDFFPEHEYLIEQGQLKESKKFRALEKLLQKRLGDVKVFRVGRVEVRCYICGLVNDGKIAGLVTTKIKT
;
A
#
# COMPACT_ATOMS: atom_id res chain seq x y z
N MET A 1 39.58 -19.31 -10.48
CA MET A 1 38.30 -19.62 -9.81
C MET A 1 38.07 -18.56 -8.75
N ALA A 2 37.33 -17.50 -9.09
CA ALA A 2 36.96 -16.46 -8.13
C ALA A 2 35.48 -16.67 -7.78
N ASN A 3 35.21 -17.06 -6.54
CA ASN A 3 33.86 -17.17 -5.99
C ASN A 3 33.24 -15.77 -5.95
N LEU A 4 32.35 -15.50 -6.90
CA LEU A 4 31.37 -14.44 -6.77
C LEU A 4 30.24 -15.00 -5.88
N SER A 5 30.30 -14.72 -4.58
CA SER A 5 29.09 -14.69 -3.78
C SER A 5 28.40 -13.36 -4.07
N PRO A 6 27.19 -13.33 -4.66
CA PRO A 6 26.37 -12.15 -4.54
C PRO A 6 25.88 -12.11 -3.08
N GLN A 7 26.44 -11.20 -2.28
CA GLN A 7 25.78 -10.75 -1.07
C GLN A 7 24.42 -10.24 -1.51
N ALA A 8 23.37 -11.01 -1.22
CA ALA A 8 22.01 -10.54 -1.29
C ALA A 8 21.89 -9.45 -0.22
N ASP A 9 22.02 -8.20 -0.65
CA ASP A 9 21.48 -7.04 0.05
C ASP A 9 19.96 -7.24 0.12
N ASN A 10 19.53 -8.07 1.08
CA ASN A 10 18.13 -8.33 1.38
C ASN A 10 17.60 -7.12 2.14
N LYS A 11 17.59 -5.96 1.48
CA LYS A 11 16.74 -4.85 1.87
C LYS A 11 15.33 -5.39 1.70
N ASN A 12 14.69 -5.68 2.83
CA ASN A 12 13.28 -6.00 2.92
C ASN A 12 12.51 -4.76 2.44
N THR A 13 12.43 -4.55 1.13
CA THR A 13 11.71 -3.44 0.51
C THR A 13 10.29 -3.90 0.21
N LEU A 14 9.31 -3.10 0.63
CA LEU A 14 7.92 -3.39 0.37
C LEU A 14 7.57 -2.89 -1.03
N ASP A 15 7.72 -3.72 -2.06
CA ASP A 15 7.26 -3.40 -3.42
C ASP A 15 5.96 -4.16 -3.78
N ALA A 16 5.40 -3.86 -4.96
CA ALA A 16 4.14 -4.45 -5.42
C ALA A 16 4.21 -5.98 -5.53
N GLU A 17 5.32 -6.54 -6.01
CA GLU A 17 5.50 -7.99 -6.15
C GLU A 17 5.55 -8.68 -4.79
N THR A 18 6.39 -8.15 -3.88
CA THR A 18 6.53 -8.66 -2.51
C THR A 18 5.19 -8.56 -1.76
N PHE A 19 4.46 -7.47 -1.97
CA PHE A 19 3.14 -7.28 -1.38
C PHE A 19 2.10 -8.27 -1.91
N LEU A 20 2.02 -8.49 -3.22
CA LEU A 20 1.10 -9.48 -3.80
C LEU A 20 1.42 -10.90 -3.33
N ALA A 21 2.70 -11.27 -3.28
CA ALA A 21 3.13 -12.55 -2.74
C ALA A 21 2.68 -12.71 -1.27
N ALA A 22 2.76 -11.65 -0.45
CA ALA A 22 2.28 -11.66 0.92
C ALA A 22 0.74 -11.78 1.04
N LEU A 23 -0.01 -11.29 0.04
CA LEU A 23 -1.46 -11.51 -0.07
C LEU A 23 -1.82 -12.92 -0.58
N GLY A 24 -0.83 -13.72 -0.98
CA GLY A 24 -1.06 -15.03 -1.60
C GLY A 24 -1.51 -14.95 -3.05
N ILE A 25 -1.33 -13.80 -3.70
CA ILE A 25 -1.62 -13.60 -5.13
C ILE A 25 -0.32 -13.78 -5.89
N THR A 26 -0.28 -14.79 -6.75
CA THR A 26 0.89 -15.04 -7.61
C THR A 26 0.70 -14.41 -8.98
N ILE A 27 1.80 -14.17 -9.69
CA ILE A 27 1.76 -13.59 -11.04
C ILE A 27 0.94 -14.44 -12.03
N PHE A 28 0.89 -15.76 -11.82
CA PHE A 28 0.04 -16.66 -12.61
C PHE A 28 -1.45 -16.30 -12.53
N VAL A 29 -1.93 -15.83 -11.36
CA VAL A 29 -3.33 -15.39 -11.21
C VAL A 29 -3.59 -14.12 -12.01
N VAL A 30 -2.59 -13.23 -12.10
CA VAL A 30 -2.67 -12.00 -12.89
C VAL A 30 -2.70 -12.34 -14.39
N ASP A 31 -1.88 -13.29 -14.83
CA ASP A 31 -1.87 -13.81 -16.21
C ASP A 31 -3.19 -14.49 -16.60
N GLU A 32 -3.79 -15.29 -15.71
CA GLU A 32 -5.10 -15.92 -15.94
C GLU A 32 -6.22 -14.88 -16.16
N LEU A 33 -6.11 -13.73 -15.48
CA LEU A 33 -7.02 -12.60 -15.66
C LEU A 33 -6.72 -11.77 -16.92
N GLN A 34 -5.68 -12.12 -17.69
CA GLN A 34 -5.18 -11.38 -18.85
C GLN A 34 -4.92 -9.90 -18.53
N LEU A 35 -4.43 -9.63 -17.32
CA LEU A 35 -4.04 -8.29 -16.88
C LEU A 35 -2.53 -8.23 -16.77
N THR A 36 -1.94 -7.06 -16.98
CA THR A 36 -0.56 -6.83 -16.53
C THR A 36 -0.54 -6.58 -15.03
N LEU A 37 0.65 -6.72 -14.41
CA LEU A 37 0.85 -6.41 -13.01
C LEU A 37 0.43 -4.96 -12.69
N GLU A 38 0.78 -4.01 -13.55
CA GLU A 38 0.47 -2.59 -13.39
C GLU A 38 -1.03 -2.28 -13.56
N GLU A 39 -1.75 -3.11 -14.31
CA GLU A 39 -3.21 -3.01 -14.43
C GLU A 39 -3.95 -3.60 -13.22
N PHE A 40 -3.31 -4.56 -12.54
CA PHE A 40 -3.87 -5.25 -11.39
C PHE A 40 -3.57 -4.57 -10.06
N ILE A 41 -2.36 -4.02 -9.92
CA ILE A 41 -1.89 -3.31 -8.73
C ILE A 41 -1.23 -1.99 -9.11
N THR A 42 -1.62 -0.92 -8.40
CA THR A 42 -0.94 0.38 -8.50
C THR A 42 -0.43 0.81 -7.13
N GLU A 43 0.81 1.31 -7.09
CA GLU A 43 1.37 1.99 -5.92
C GLU A 43 1.05 3.49 -6.00
N GLU A 44 0.53 4.04 -4.92
CA GLU A 44 0.27 5.47 -4.76
C GLU A 44 1.06 6.03 -3.59
N LYS A 45 1.34 7.33 -3.64
CA LYS A 45 1.94 8.04 -2.51
C LYS A 45 0.97 8.04 -1.34
N PHE A 46 1.51 7.78 -0.16
CA PHE A 46 0.72 7.73 1.06
C PHE A 46 0.08 9.09 1.40
N GLU A 47 0.81 10.17 1.14
CA GLU A 47 0.36 11.55 1.38
C GLU A 47 -0.87 11.91 0.54
N ASP A 48 -0.98 11.36 -0.68
CA ASP A 48 -2.05 11.66 -1.62
C ASP A 48 -3.32 10.81 -1.38
N PHE A 49 -3.28 9.85 -0.45
CA PHE A 49 -4.38 8.92 -0.24
C PHE A 49 -5.56 9.51 0.54
N PHE A 50 -5.27 10.34 1.55
CA PHE A 50 -6.31 10.92 2.41
C PHE A 50 -6.82 12.24 1.84
N PRO A 51 -8.12 12.57 2.01
CA PRO A 51 -8.64 13.86 1.58
C PRO A 51 -7.91 15.03 2.24
N GLU A 52 -7.72 16.10 1.47
CA GLU A 52 -7.08 17.33 1.94
C GLU A 52 -7.80 17.93 3.15
N HIS A 53 -7.02 18.56 4.04
CA HIS A 53 -7.53 19.13 5.28
C HIS A 53 -8.58 20.21 5.00
N GLU A 54 -8.24 21.12 4.08
CA GLU A 54 -9.05 22.26 3.64
C GLU A 54 -10.35 21.79 3.00
N TYR A 55 -10.27 20.79 2.11
CA TYR A 55 -11.43 20.20 1.46
C TYR A 55 -12.47 19.74 2.49
N LEU A 56 -12.05 19.00 3.52
CA LEU A 56 -12.96 18.52 4.55
C LEU A 56 -13.53 19.65 5.43
N ILE A 57 -12.77 20.72 5.67
CA ILE A 57 -13.27 21.89 6.41
C ILE A 57 -14.36 22.61 5.61
N GLU A 58 -14.15 22.82 4.31
CA GLU A 58 -15.14 23.44 3.43
C GLU A 58 -16.46 22.64 3.38
N GLN A 59 -16.38 21.31 3.51
CA GLN A 59 -17.54 20.43 3.63
C GLN A 59 -18.16 20.39 5.05
N GLY A 60 -17.65 21.19 6.01
CA GLY A 60 -18.13 21.21 7.39
C GLY A 60 -17.69 20.01 8.24
N GLN A 61 -16.72 19.21 7.78
CA GLN A 61 -16.28 17.94 8.38
C GLN A 61 -14.99 18.08 9.20
N LEU A 62 -14.92 19.11 10.06
CA LEU A 62 -13.72 19.41 10.85
C LEU A 62 -13.30 18.25 11.78
N LYS A 63 -14.27 17.50 12.33
CA LYS A 63 -13.98 16.37 13.23
C LYS A 63 -13.33 15.22 12.48
N GLU A 64 -13.84 14.89 11.30
CA GLU A 64 -13.34 13.84 10.42
C GLU A 64 -11.95 14.20 9.91
N SER A 65 -11.75 15.46 9.50
CA SER A 65 -10.44 15.97 9.09
C SER A 65 -9.38 15.76 10.17
N LYS A 66 -9.69 16.09 11.43
CA LYS A 66 -8.79 15.82 12.58
C LYS A 66 -8.50 14.32 12.78
N LYS A 67 -9.50 13.46 12.60
CA LYS A 67 -9.34 12.01 12.72
C LYS A 67 -8.41 11.45 11.63
N PHE A 68 -8.57 11.88 10.38
CA PHE A 68 -7.68 11.44 9.29
C PHE A 68 -6.24 11.87 9.53
N ARG A 69 -6.00 13.12 9.93
CA ARG A 69 -4.63 13.58 10.23
C ARG A 69 -4.02 12.88 11.45
N ALA A 70 -4.83 12.50 12.44
CA ALA A 70 -4.36 11.70 13.56
C ALA A 70 -3.99 10.26 13.12
N LEU A 71 -4.80 9.67 12.23
CA LEU A 71 -4.53 8.34 11.68
C LEU A 71 -3.27 8.33 10.81
N GLU A 72 -3.11 9.30 9.93
CA GLU A 72 -1.93 9.44 9.06
C GLU A 72 -0.64 9.47 9.90
N LYS A 73 -0.60 10.34 10.92
CA LYS A 73 0.53 10.43 11.85
C LYS A 73 0.78 9.13 12.61
N LEU A 74 -0.29 8.43 12.99
CA LEU A 74 -0.17 7.14 13.68
C LEU A 74 0.49 6.10 12.77
N LEU A 75 0.07 6.03 11.50
CA LEU A 75 0.62 5.08 10.51
C LEU A 75 2.09 5.39 10.23
N GLN A 76 2.44 6.64 9.91
CA GLN A 76 3.83 7.07 9.69
C GLN A 76 4.74 6.81 10.90
N LYS A 77 4.20 6.92 12.12
CA LYS A 77 4.96 6.68 13.34
C LYS A 77 5.20 5.19 13.62
N ARG A 78 4.30 4.31 13.17
CA ARG A 78 4.27 2.90 13.57
C ARG A 78 4.76 1.96 12.47
N LEU A 79 4.70 2.39 11.22
CA LEU A 79 5.05 1.61 10.06
C LEU A 79 6.25 2.25 9.37
N GLY A 80 7.26 1.45 9.03
CA GLY A 80 8.36 1.86 8.17
C GLY A 80 7.97 1.76 6.70
N ASP A 81 8.42 2.72 5.89
CA ASP A 81 8.17 2.77 4.44
C ASP A 81 6.68 2.59 4.09
N VAL A 82 5.85 3.53 4.57
CA VAL A 82 4.40 3.45 4.38
C VAL A 82 4.04 3.62 2.92
N LYS A 83 3.33 2.64 2.38
CA LYS A 83 2.89 2.59 0.99
C LYS A 83 1.40 2.36 0.89
N VAL A 84 0.85 2.76 -0.25
CA VAL A 84 -0.54 2.52 -0.60
C VAL A 84 -0.61 1.67 -1.85
N PHE A 85 -1.17 0.48 -1.73
CA PHE A 85 -1.42 -0.41 -2.85
C PHE A 85 -2.91 -0.47 -3.15
N ARG A 86 -3.28 -0.24 -4.40
CA ARG A 86 -4.64 -0.46 -4.90
C ARG A 86 -4.66 -1.72 -5.74
N VAL A 87 -5.45 -2.70 -5.34
CA VAL A 87 -5.52 -4.02 -5.99
C VAL A 87 -6.92 -4.24 -6.55
N GLY A 88 -7.01 -4.61 -7.82
CA GLY A 88 -8.25 -4.90 -8.54
C GLY A 88 -8.78 -3.75 -9.41
N ARG A 89 -9.75 -4.05 -10.28
CA ARG A 89 -10.32 -3.10 -11.27
C ARG A 89 -11.68 -2.52 -10.87
N VAL A 90 -12.64 -3.37 -10.52
CA VAL A 90 -14.03 -2.98 -10.22
C VAL A 90 -14.20 -2.71 -8.72
N GLU A 91 -13.94 -3.74 -7.91
CA GLU A 91 -13.80 -3.59 -6.47
C GLU A 91 -12.31 -3.38 -6.15
N VAL A 92 -11.92 -2.13 -5.93
CA VAL A 92 -10.52 -1.79 -5.66
C VAL A 92 -10.28 -1.86 -4.16
N ARG A 93 -9.45 -2.81 -3.73
CA ARG A 93 -8.98 -2.87 -2.35
C ARG A 93 -7.78 -1.95 -2.19
N CYS A 94 -7.88 -1.00 -1.29
CA CYS A 94 -6.83 -0.07 -0.93
C CYS A 94 -6.15 -0.55 0.35
N TYR A 95 -4.88 -0.91 0.26
CA TYR A 95 -4.06 -1.33 1.38
C TYR A 95 -3.10 -0.20 1.73
N ILE A 96 -3.13 0.22 2.98
CA ILE A 96 -2.21 1.20 3.54
C ILE A 96 -1.30 0.42 4.47
N CYS A 97 -0.08 0.13 4.05
CA CYS A 97 0.78 -0.80 4.77
C CYS A 97 2.23 -0.37 4.77
N GLY A 98 2.97 -0.88 5.76
CA GLY A 98 4.41 -0.73 5.86
C GLY A 98 4.98 -1.86 6.69
N LEU A 99 6.30 -1.83 6.88
CA LEU A 99 7.01 -2.83 7.66
C LEU A 99 7.03 -2.45 9.13
N VAL A 100 6.77 -3.43 10.00
CA VAL A 100 6.98 -3.30 11.45
C VAL A 100 8.36 -3.85 11.86
N ASN A 101 8.77 -3.61 13.10
CA ASN A 101 10.12 -3.92 13.60
C ASN A 101 10.57 -5.37 13.42
N ASP A 102 9.64 -6.32 13.29
CA ASP A 102 9.94 -7.75 13.06
C ASP A 102 9.98 -8.12 11.57
N GLY A 103 9.93 -7.12 10.67
CA GLY A 103 9.98 -7.30 9.22
C GLY A 103 8.66 -7.73 8.59
N LYS A 104 7.57 -7.83 9.35
CA LYS A 104 6.25 -8.18 8.81
C LYS A 104 5.55 -6.96 8.22
N ILE A 105 4.66 -7.22 7.29
CA ILE A 105 3.76 -6.21 6.72
C ILE A 105 2.57 -6.04 7.67
N ALA A 106 2.30 -4.80 8.08
CA ALA A 106 1.12 -4.44 8.86
C ALA A 106 0.48 -3.17 8.28
N GLY A 107 -0.81 -2.99 8.53
CA GLY A 107 -1.53 -1.88 7.92
C GLY A 107 -3.04 -1.93 8.09
N LEU A 108 -3.71 -1.14 7.25
CA LEU A 108 -5.17 -1.08 7.15
C LEU A 108 -5.59 -1.44 5.74
N VAL A 109 -6.79 -2.00 5.63
CA VAL A 109 -7.45 -2.23 4.35
C VAL A 109 -8.76 -1.46 4.33
N THR A 110 -9.04 -0.83 3.19
CA THR A 110 -10.34 -0.23 2.87
C THR A 110 -10.72 -0.57 1.44
N THR A 111 -12.00 -0.44 1.11
CA THR A 111 -12.51 -0.75 -0.22
C THR A 111 -13.03 0.51 -0.87
N LYS A 112 -12.60 0.75 -2.12
CA LYS A 112 -13.15 1.75 -3.01
C LYS A 112 -13.88 1.05 -4.14
N ILE A 113 -15.19 1.26 -4.24
CA ILE A 113 -15.98 0.81 -5.37
C ILE A 113 -15.84 1.87 -6.46
N LYS A 114 -15.34 1.48 -7.64
CA LYS A 114 -15.45 2.31 -8.84
C LYS A 114 -16.74 1.92 -9.55
N THR A 115 -17.64 2.88 -9.73
CA THR A 115 -18.90 2.72 -10.48
C THR A 115 -18.77 3.42 -11.83
#